data_AF-A0AA91GZ85-F1
#
_entry.id   AF-A0AA91GZ85-F1
#
_cell.length_a   1.000
_cell.length_b   1.000
_cell.length_c   1.000
_cell.angle_alpha   90.00
_cell.angle_beta   90.00
_cell.angle_gamma   90.00
#
_symmetry.space_group_name_H-M   'P 1'
#
loop_
_entity.id
_entity.type
_entity.pdbx_description
1 polymer ?
#
loop_
_entity_poly.entity_id
_entity_poly.type
_entity_poly.pdbx_seq_one_letter_code
_entity_poly.pdbx_strand_id
1 'polypeptide(L)'
;MSLGKTLEECAQKYRGFCKKYRPQPKPEKRNHWGNKLLTGLKAKTKGKKSSPGQIVPDEWKATNQEIKEVACKFVFANCYNPQFASILLQAQQEDPLWILCQVRET
;
A
#
# COMPACT_ATOMS: atom_id res chain seq x y z
N MET A 1 11.33 46.44 -2.47
CA MET A 1 10.28 46.89 -3.41
C MET A 1 9.34 47.81 -2.66
N SER A 2 9.30 49.11 -2.99
CA SER A 2 8.34 50.05 -2.40
C SER A 2 7.11 50.17 -3.31
N LEU A 3 5.91 50.10 -2.73
CA LEU A 3 4.65 50.26 -3.49
C LEU A 3 4.42 51.72 -3.91
N GLY A 4 5.03 52.71 -3.25
CA GLY A 4 4.94 54.13 -3.61
C GLY A 4 6.15 54.93 -3.15
N LYS A 5 6.27 56.18 -3.59
CA LYS A 5 7.33 57.10 -3.14
C LYS A 5 6.93 57.84 -1.85
N THR A 6 5.64 57.96 -1.59
CA THR A 6 5.07 58.53 -0.36
C THR A 6 4.21 57.50 0.38
N LEU A 7 3.93 57.77 1.66
CA LEU A 7 3.04 56.92 2.47
C LEU A 7 1.63 56.84 1.90
N GLU A 8 1.10 57.97 1.44
CA GLU A 8 -0.26 58.04 0.88
C GLU A 8 -0.38 57.22 -0.40
N GLU A 9 0.62 57.33 -1.29
CA GLU A 9 0.69 56.58 -2.53
C GLU A 9 0.84 55.07 -2.25
N CYS A 10 1.65 54.71 -1.25
CA CYS A 10 1.80 53.33 -0.80
C CYS A 10 0.48 52.75 -0.29
N ALA A 11 -0.24 53.48 0.58
CA ALA A 11 -1.52 53.07 1.14
C ALA A 11 -2.59 52.90 0.05
N GLN A 12 -2.66 53.82 -0.92
CA GLN A 12 -3.61 53.74 -2.01
C GLN A 12 -3.36 52.51 -2.91
N LYS A 13 -2.10 52.25 -3.28
CA LYS A 13 -1.76 51.06 -4.07
C LYS A 13 -1.95 49.76 -3.28
N TYR A 14 -1.65 49.76 -1.99
CA TYR A 14 -1.89 48.61 -1.12
C TYR A 14 -3.37 48.26 -1.01
N ARG A 15 -4.27 49.25 -0.87
CA ARG A 15 -5.73 49.02 -0.90
C ARG A 15 -6.17 48.35 -2.20
N GLY A 16 -5.60 48.76 -3.34
CA GLY A 16 -5.85 48.13 -4.64
C GLY A 16 -5.36 46.67 -4.69
N PHE A 17 -4.18 46.40 -4.13
CA PHE A 17 -3.65 45.04 -4.00
C PHE A 17 -4.56 44.15 -3.14
N CYS A 18 -5.02 44.63 -1.98
CA CYS A 18 -5.93 43.87 -1.11
C CYS A 18 -7.23 43.49 -1.80
N LYS A 19 -7.82 44.40 -2.61
CA LYS A 19 -9.03 44.11 -3.39
C LYS A 19 -8.81 43.06 -4.47
N LYS A 20 -7.61 43.01 -5.06
CA LYS A 20 -7.24 42.05 -6.12
C LYS A 20 -6.76 40.72 -5.55
N TYR A 21 -6.35 40.68 -4.29
CA TYR A 21 -5.79 39.49 -3.67
C TYR A 21 -6.81 38.36 -3.66
N ARG A 22 -6.44 37.25 -4.32
CA ARG A 22 -7.17 35.99 -4.28
C ARG A 22 -6.24 34.93 -3.69
N PRO A 23 -6.59 34.32 -2.54
CA PRO A 23 -5.83 33.21 -1.99
C PRO A 23 -5.70 32.13 -3.05
N GLN A 24 -4.46 31.85 -3.45
CA GLN A 24 -4.21 30.72 -4.34
C GLN A 24 -4.22 29.44 -3.51
N PRO A 25 -4.82 28.35 -4.01
CA PRO A 25 -4.72 27.06 -3.34
C PRO A 25 -3.24 26.71 -3.18
N LYS A 26 -2.90 26.13 -2.03
CA LYS A 26 -1.55 25.67 -1.77
C LYS A 26 -1.15 24.70 -2.89
N PRO A 27 -0.01 24.89 -3.58
CA PRO A 27 0.39 23.96 -4.61
C PRO A 27 0.52 22.57 -4.00
N GLU A 28 -0.27 21.63 -4.51
CA GLU A 28 -0.18 20.24 -4.08
C GLU A 28 1.19 19.69 -4.47
N LYS A 29 2.00 19.32 -3.48
CA LYS A 29 3.18 18.49 -3.71
C LYS A 29 2.70 17.07 -4.00
N ARG A 30 2.39 16.78 -5.27
CA ARG A 30 2.15 15.40 -5.71
C ARG A 30 3.48 14.65 -5.67
N ASN A 31 3.54 13.61 -4.87
CA ASN A 31 4.69 12.77 -4.69
C ASN A 31 4.66 11.64 -5.75
N HIS A 32 5.48 11.74 -6.79
CA HIS A 32 5.45 10.87 -7.98
C HIS A 32 6.01 9.45 -7.75
N TRP A 33 6.10 8.98 -6.51
CA TRP A 33 6.69 7.69 -6.15
C TRP A 33 6.08 6.51 -6.94
N GLY A 34 4.77 6.56 -7.23
CA GLY A 34 4.07 5.50 -7.96
C GLY A 34 3.99 5.66 -9.47
N ASN A 35 4.23 6.85 -10.02
CA ASN A 35 3.89 7.14 -11.42
C ASN A 35 4.73 6.34 -12.42
N LYS A 36 6.00 6.05 -12.09
CA LYS A 36 6.91 5.25 -12.92
C LYS A 36 6.73 3.74 -12.73
N LEU A 37 6.32 3.32 -11.52
CA LEU A 37 6.10 1.90 -11.21
C LEU A 37 4.83 1.39 -11.91
N LEU A 38 3.76 2.20 -11.91
CA LEU A 38 2.47 1.82 -12.49
C LEU A 38 2.43 1.90 -14.02
N THR A 39 3.27 2.74 -14.66
CA THR A 39 3.34 2.84 -16.14
C THR A 39 3.96 1.60 -16.79
N GLY A 40 4.71 0.78 -16.03
CA GLY A 40 5.33 -0.46 -16.51
C GLY A 40 4.57 -1.74 -16.14
N LEU A 41 3.58 -1.67 -15.25
CA LEU A 41 2.76 -2.80 -14.81
C LEU A 41 1.69 -3.14 -15.86
N LYS A 42 2.13 -3.58 -17.05
CA LYS A 42 1.29 -4.46 -17.86
C LYS A 42 1.16 -5.77 -17.09
N ALA A 43 -0.05 -6.26 -16.89
CA ALA A 43 -0.31 -7.56 -16.28
C ALA A 43 0.36 -8.68 -17.10
N LYS A 44 1.66 -8.88 -16.89
CA LYS A 44 2.40 -10.00 -17.45
C LYS A 44 2.20 -11.14 -16.48
N THR A 45 1.32 -12.06 -16.87
CA THR A 45 1.22 -13.42 -16.34
C THR A 45 2.55 -14.14 -16.61
N LYS A 46 3.61 -13.78 -15.88
CA LYS A 46 4.88 -14.49 -15.89
C LYS A 46 5.12 -15.00 -14.48
N GLY A 47 5.15 -16.33 -14.36
CA GLY A 47 5.34 -17.05 -13.11
C GLY A 47 6.49 -16.47 -12.30
N LYS A 48 6.31 -16.47 -10.97
CA LYS A 48 7.24 -15.95 -9.97
C LYS A 48 8.64 -16.48 -10.24
N LYS A 49 9.53 -15.66 -10.83
CA LYS A 49 10.96 -15.90 -10.79
C LYS A 49 11.50 -15.17 -9.57
N SER A 50 12.14 -15.93 -8.67
CA SER A 50 12.85 -15.38 -7.51
C SER A 50 13.81 -14.29 -7.99
N SER A 51 13.76 -13.11 -7.36
CA SER A 51 14.66 -12.03 -7.72
C SER A 51 16.10 -12.39 -7.30
N PRO A 52 17.16 -11.86 -7.96
CA PRO A 52 18.56 -12.24 -7.71
C PRO A 52 19.13 -11.96 -6.30
N GLY A 53 18.30 -11.64 -5.30
CA GLY A 53 18.69 -11.48 -3.90
C GLY A 53 17.74 -12.15 -2.91
N GLN A 54 16.71 -12.85 -3.38
CA GLN A 54 15.79 -13.57 -2.50
C GLN A 54 16.36 -14.97 -2.25
N ILE A 55 17.25 -15.07 -1.25
CA ILE A 55 17.65 -16.34 -0.65
C ILE A 55 16.41 -16.84 0.09
N VAL A 56 15.79 -17.89 -0.42
CA VAL A 56 14.79 -18.65 0.33
C VAL A 56 15.61 -19.60 1.20
N PRO A 57 15.60 -19.47 2.54
CA PRO A 57 16.32 -20.42 3.39
C PRO A 57 15.79 -21.83 3.12
N ASP A 58 16.68 -22.77 2.80
CA ASP A 58 16.32 -24.14 2.36
C ASP A 58 15.52 -24.92 3.41
N GLU A 59 15.50 -24.45 4.66
CA GLU A 59 14.93 -25.19 5.78
C GLU A 59 14.02 -24.32 6.67
N TRP A 60 13.10 -23.57 6.06
CA TRP A 60 12.04 -22.88 6.82
C TRP A 60 10.82 -23.76 7.11
N LYS A 61 10.98 -25.09 7.06
CA LYS A 61 9.94 -26.02 7.52
C LYS A 61 9.83 -25.84 9.03
N ALA A 62 8.88 -25.01 9.46
CA ALA A 62 8.51 -24.89 10.85
C ALA A 62 7.88 -26.20 11.33
N THR A 63 8.73 -27.17 11.69
CA THR A 63 8.36 -28.35 12.48
C THR A 63 8.20 -28.00 13.96
N ASN A 64 8.52 -26.77 14.36
CA ASN A 64 8.32 -26.31 15.72
C ASN A 64 6.82 -26.10 16.01
N GLN A 65 6.29 -26.95 16.89
CA GLN A 65 4.89 -26.99 17.32
C GLN A 65 4.45 -25.67 17.97
N GLU A 66 5.32 -25.03 18.75
CA GLU A 66 5.03 -23.76 19.43
C GLU A 66 4.74 -22.64 18.42
N ILE A 67 5.52 -22.59 17.33
CA ILE A 67 5.35 -21.60 16.26
C ILE A 67 3.98 -21.79 15.59
N LYS A 68 3.55 -23.04 15.37
CA LYS A 68 2.23 -23.34 14.79
C LYS A 68 1.10 -22.88 15.72
N GLU A 69 1.21 -23.18 17.01
CA GLU A 69 0.19 -22.81 18.00
C GLU A 69 0.05 -21.28 18.14
N VAL A 70 1.18 -20.56 18.19
CA VAL A 70 1.17 -19.10 18.24
C VAL A 70 0.60 -18.50 16.96
N ALA A 71 1.00 -19.02 15.79
CA ALA A 71 0.47 -18.57 14.51
C ALA A 71 -1.06 -18.79 14.42
N CYS A 72 -1.57 -19.94 14.86
CA CYS A 72 -3.01 -20.20 14.91
C CYS A 72 -3.72 -19.17 15.80
N LYS A 73 -3.22 -18.90 17.01
CA LYS A 73 -3.81 -17.89 17.91
C LYS A 73 -3.86 -16.51 17.26
N PHE A 74 -2.77 -16.10 16.59
CA PHE A 74 -2.72 -14.82 15.90
C PHE A 74 -3.73 -14.74 14.76
N VAL A 75 -3.83 -15.79 13.93
CA VAL A 75 -4.78 -15.84 12.83
C VAL A 75 -6.21 -15.76 13.36
N PHE A 76 -6.57 -16.55 14.37
CA PHE A 76 -7.92 -16.51 14.95
C PHE A 76 -8.26 -15.16 15.59
N ALA A 77 -7.30 -14.52 16.28
CA ALA A 77 -7.52 -13.21 16.90
C ALA A 77 -7.74 -12.09 15.87
N ASN A 78 -7.17 -12.21 14.67
CA ASN A 78 -7.20 -11.16 13.64
C ASN A 78 -8.08 -11.50 12.43
N CYS A 79 -8.61 -12.72 12.34
CA CYS A 79 -9.46 -13.11 11.23
C CYS A 79 -10.81 -12.39 11.29
N TYR A 80 -11.27 -11.92 10.13
CA TYR A 80 -12.60 -11.32 10.00
C TYR A 80 -13.73 -12.35 10.20
N ASN A 81 -13.46 -13.62 9.88
CA ASN A 81 -14.39 -14.73 10.07
C ASN A 81 -13.65 -15.98 10.63
N PRO A 82 -13.92 -16.37 11.90
CA PRO A 82 -13.22 -17.47 12.56
C PRO A 82 -13.61 -18.85 12.01
N GLN A 83 -14.81 -19.02 11.46
CA GLN A 83 -15.22 -20.30 10.85
C GLN A 83 -14.41 -20.60 9.59
N PHE A 84 -14.18 -19.57 8.77
CA PHE A 84 -13.34 -19.70 7.58
C PHE A 84 -11.87 -19.95 7.91
N ALA A 85 -11.35 -19.29 8.95
CA ALA A 85 -9.99 -19.52 9.44
C ALA A 85 -9.79 -20.96 9.95
N SER A 86 -10.78 -21.53 10.63
CA SER A 86 -10.75 -22.94 11.08
C SER A 86 -10.64 -23.91 9.91
N ILE A 87 -11.46 -23.72 8.87
CA ILE A 87 -11.46 -24.58 7.67
C ILE A 87 -10.11 -24.52 6.95
N LEU A 88 -9.54 -23.32 6.79
CA LEU A 88 -8.24 -23.14 6.15
C LEU A 88 -7.09 -23.79 6.93
N LEU A 89 -7.11 -23.69 8.26
CA LEU A 89 -6.07 -24.28 9.11
C LEU A 89 -6.19 -25.82 9.15
N GLN A 90 -7.41 -26.36 9.13
CA GLN A 90 -7.66 -27.80 9.03
C GLN A 90 -7.22 -28.37 7.67
N ALA A 91 -7.48 -27.65 6.57
CA ALA A 91 -7.03 -28.04 5.23
C ALA A 91 -5.49 -28.01 5.05
N GLN A 92 -4.75 -27.38 5.98
CA GLN A 92 -3.28 -27.41 6.02
C GLN A 92 -2.73 -28.61 6.81
N GLN A 93 -3.58 -29.32 7.57
CA GLN A 93 -3.21 -30.45 8.42
C GLN A 93 -3.34 -31.81 7.69
N GLU A 94 -4.23 -31.90 6.70
CA GLU A 94 -4.46 -33.08 5.87
C GLU A 94 -3.84 -32.90 4.47
N ASP A 95 -2.63 -33.43 4.33
CA ASP A 95 -1.95 -33.91 3.11
C ASP A 95 -1.10 -33.00 2.18
N PRO A 96 0.02 -33.55 1.64
CA PRO A 96 1.05 -32.89 0.85
C PRO A 96 0.70 -32.93 -0.65
N LEU A 97 0.94 -31.81 -1.32
CA LEU A 97 0.55 -31.56 -2.72
C LEU A 97 -0.98 -31.49 -2.94
N TRP A 98 -1.37 -30.51 -3.75
CA TRP A 98 -2.60 -30.46 -4.54
C TRP A 98 -3.97 -30.46 -3.82
N ILE A 99 -4.43 -29.28 -3.36
CA ILE A 99 -5.84 -28.94 -3.62
C ILE A 99 -5.84 -28.04 -4.85
N LEU A 100 -6.05 -28.71 -5.99
CA LEU A 100 -6.34 -28.08 -7.27
C LEU A 100 -7.57 -27.19 -7.10
N CYS A 101 -7.37 -25.87 -7.19
CA CYS A 101 -8.44 -24.91 -7.46
C CYS A 101 -9.14 -25.31 -8.76
N GLN A 102 -10.29 -25.97 -8.65
CA GLN A 102 -11.32 -25.97 -9.68
C GLN A 102 -12.60 -25.39 -9.07
N VAL A 103 -12.62 -24.07 -8.95
CA VAL A 103 -13.88 -23.33 -9.08
C VAL A 103 -13.91 -22.86 -10.53
N ARG A 104 -14.61 -23.63 -11.37
CA ARG A 104 -14.98 -23.18 -12.71
C ARG A 104 -15.91 -22.00 -12.56
N GLU A 105 -15.59 -20.91 -13.25
CA GLU A 105 -16.54 -19.86 -13.60
C GLU A 105 -17.70 -20.50 -14.39
N THR A 106 -18.91 -20.47 -13.85
CA THR A 106 -20.11 -19.79 -14.39
C THR A 106 -21.32 -20.13 -13.54
#